data_AF-A0A178MK22-F1
#
_entry.id   AF-A0A178MK22-F1
#
_cell.length_a   1.000
_cell.length_b   1.000
_cell.length_c   1.000
_cell.angle_alpha   90.00
_cell.angle_beta   90.00
_cell.angle_gamma   90.00
#
_symmetry.space_group_name_H-M   'P 1'
#
loop_
_entity.id
_entity.type
_entity.pdbx_description
1 polymer ?
#
loop_
_entity_poly.entity_id
_entity_poly.type
_entity_poly.pdbx_seq_one_letter_code
_entity_poly.pdbx_strand_id
1 'polypeptide(L)'
;MATPTNLAGYVEQLLAMYRVDRTHARQVADHALTLFDAVAQSRKWPAASRQLVEAGALLHNVGLTTDPPEHHLVGRDIILRHDLGDETDQAILAAIVALHRRKPRARLEPAVLCLNKRNRELALQLAAIVRVADGFDYSHSQTTQVRVAADNNGRLSLIATGPHAAVDSERALAKADLWERVIGPRPEVVVQSEGTVIEEVAGEDEPTERLPYWYASGEVPFAELGRVVLRRQVRRLQQTARAVEADETIEAVHDLRVATRRIRAALRLLEPVAPAKAARKATVAVRTLAREAGATRDRDVLLNDMAHRDLPGLAPVMDAIRAERMHAHTTLVGYLGSKQYERDLRVLARLACFAAEWDNRPRVKDHAGSMLYAHYEALCSYDRNGLPEDDASLHAMRIAGKRLRYALELVSDIVGERLSDLLNPLIDFQDHLGALNDISVARGLLAPHTERAPEAVAAYLAAREAEWATLRTELPECWERLAGLDYRRTLLAIIGDL
;
A
#
# COMPACT_ATOMS: atom_id res chain seq x y z
N MET A 1 -25.39 -11.71 -6.07
CA MET A 1 -25.91 -10.53 -6.80
C MET A 1 -25.65 -10.77 -8.27
N ALA A 2 -26.61 -10.43 -9.15
CA ALA A 2 -26.41 -10.59 -10.59
C ALA A 2 -25.21 -9.72 -11.02
N THR A 3 -24.27 -10.30 -11.77
CA THR A 3 -23.15 -9.55 -12.35
C THR A 3 -23.71 -8.51 -13.30
N PRO A 4 -23.36 -7.22 -13.17
CA PRO A 4 -23.88 -6.18 -14.05
C PRO A 4 -23.50 -6.50 -15.49
N THR A 5 -24.47 -6.44 -16.40
CA THR A 5 -24.31 -6.80 -17.82
C THR A 5 -23.55 -5.74 -18.63
N ASN A 6 -23.36 -4.53 -18.08
CA ASN A 6 -22.62 -3.44 -18.69
C ASN A 6 -22.15 -2.40 -17.63
N LEU A 7 -21.31 -1.45 -18.04
CA LEU A 7 -20.76 -0.39 -17.19
C LEU A 7 -21.84 0.47 -16.49
N ALA A 8 -22.97 0.75 -17.13
CA ALA A 8 -24.04 1.54 -16.52
C ALA A 8 -24.70 0.80 -15.35
N GLY A 9 -25.01 -0.49 -15.53
CA GLY A 9 -25.54 -1.33 -14.45
C GLY A 9 -24.54 -1.48 -13.30
N TYR A 10 -23.25 -1.56 -13.62
CA TYR A 10 -22.17 -1.59 -12.63
C TYR A 10 -22.14 -0.31 -11.78
N VAL A 11 -22.19 0.86 -12.42
CA VAL A 11 -22.20 2.16 -11.72
C VAL A 11 -23.44 2.27 -10.83
N GLU A 12 -24.64 1.98 -11.35
CA GLU A 12 -25.89 2.07 -10.58
C GLU A 12 -25.90 1.14 -9.36
N GLN A 13 -25.37 -0.07 -9.50
CA GLN A 13 -25.23 -1.00 -8.39
C GLN A 13 -24.38 -0.41 -7.27
N LEU A 14 -23.23 0.21 -7.61
CA LEU A 14 -22.32 0.77 -6.61
C LEU A 14 -22.87 2.06 -5.97
N LEU A 15 -23.48 2.95 -6.77
CA LEU A 15 -24.13 4.15 -6.25
C LEU A 15 -25.17 3.80 -5.18
N ALA A 16 -25.99 2.78 -5.44
CA ALA A 16 -26.99 2.30 -4.48
C ALA A 16 -26.36 1.59 -3.28
N MET A 17 -25.44 0.65 -3.51
CA MET A 17 -24.84 -0.16 -2.44
C MET A 17 -24.05 0.67 -1.43
N TYR A 18 -23.33 1.68 -1.90
CA TYR A 18 -22.45 2.51 -1.07
C TYR A 18 -23.04 3.87 -0.72
N ARG A 19 -24.35 4.06 -0.96
CA ARG A 19 -25.12 5.27 -0.57
C ARG A 19 -24.46 6.57 -1.05
N VAL A 20 -23.98 6.57 -2.30
CA VAL A 20 -23.33 7.74 -2.90
C VAL A 20 -24.36 8.85 -3.10
N ASP A 21 -23.98 10.10 -2.79
CA ASP A 21 -24.77 11.27 -3.15
C ASP A 21 -24.86 11.37 -4.67
N ARG A 22 -26.05 11.03 -5.20
CA ARG A 22 -26.33 10.98 -6.63
C ARG A 22 -26.38 12.36 -7.26
N THR A 23 -26.74 13.39 -6.50
CA THR A 23 -26.91 14.76 -7.00
C THR A 23 -25.54 15.37 -7.25
N HIS A 24 -24.67 15.33 -6.24
CA HIS A 24 -23.27 15.74 -6.39
C HIS A 24 -22.53 14.90 -7.45
N ALA A 25 -22.64 13.58 -7.40
CA ALA A 25 -21.99 12.69 -8.37
C ALA A 25 -22.40 12.99 -9.82
N ARG A 26 -23.69 13.31 -10.07
CA ARG A 26 -24.18 13.68 -11.40
C ARG A 26 -23.63 15.04 -11.84
N GLN A 27 -23.61 16.04 -10.98
CA GLN A 27 -23.04 17.35 -11.28
C GLN A 27 -21.56 17.25 -11.70
N VAL A 28 -20.77 16.49 -10.93
CA VAL A 28 -19.36 16.24 -11.24
C VAL A 28 -19.21 15.48 -12.57
N ALA A 29 -20.10 14.53 -12.87
CA ALA A 29 -20.09 13.81 -14.14
C ALA A 29 -20.40 14.71 -15.34
N ASP A 30 -21.38 15.63 -15.23
CA ASP A 30 -21.73 16.55 -16.30
C ASP A 30 -20.60 17.54 -16.59
N HIS A 31 -19.92 18.04 -15.56
CA HIS A 31 -18.70 18.83 -15.70
C HIS A 31 -17.55 18.01 -16.32
N ALA A 32 -17.35 16.76 -15.89
CA ALA A 32 -16.32 15.89 -16.44
C ALA A 32 -16.54 15.60 -17.92
N LEU A 33 -17.78 15.37 -18.34
CA LEU A 33 -18.15 15.17 -19.74
C LEU A 33 -17.92 16.44 -20.57
N THR A 34 -18.27 17.61 -20.04
CA THR A 34 -18.03 18.90 -20.70
C THR A 34 -16.54 19.12 -20.97
N LEU A 35 -15.70 18.88 -19.95
CA LEU A 35 -14.24 18.99 -20.07
C LEU A 35 -13.66 17.92 -21.01
N PHE A 36 -14.15 16.68 -20.92
CA PHE A 36 -13.72 15.57 -21.77
C PHE A 36 -14.00 15.86 -23.24
N ASP A 37 -15.23 16.24 -23.59
CA ASP A 37 -15.64 16.49 -24.98
C ASP A 37 -14.85 17.66 -25.59
N ALA A 38 -14.44 18.63 -24.78
CA ALA A 38 -13.59 19.73 -25.20
C ALA A 38 -12.18 19.26 -25.60
N VAL A 39 -11.54 18.44 -24.76
CA VAL A 39 -10.15 18.01 -24.97
C VAL A 39 -10.03 16.77 -25.87
N ALA A 40 -11.11 16.01 -26.04
CA ALA A 40 -11.13 14.81 -26.88
C ALA A 40 -10.89 15.14 -28.36
N GLN A 41 -11.26 16.34 -28.82
CA GLN A 41 -11.13 16.76 -30.23
C GLN A 41 -9.69 16.69 -30.75
N SER A 42 -8.71 16.95 -29.89
CA SER A 42 -7.28 16.92 -30.24
C SER A 42 -6.58 15.61 -29.83
N ARG A 43 -7.32 14.62 -29.31
CA ARG A 43 -6.77 13.40 -28.70
C ARG A 43 -7.29 12.13 -29.37
N LYS A 44 -6.43 11.12 -29.42
CA LYS A 44 -6.76 9.78 -29.95
C LYS A 44 -7.23 8.84 -28.85
N TRP A 45 -8.26 9.24 -28.10
CA TRP A 45 -8.83 8.40 -27.04
C TRP A 45 -9.77 7.32 -27.61
N PRO A 46 -9.78 6.11 -27.01
CA PRO A 46 -10.80 5.11 -27.30
C PRO A 46 -12.22 5.64 -27.08
N ALA A 47 -13.20 5.17 -27.85
CA ALA A 47 -14.60 5.57 -27.70
C ALA A 47 -15.16 5.30 -26.28
N ALA A 48 -14.72 4.20 -25.65
CA ALA A 48 -15.10 3.84 -24.29
C ALA A 48 -14.62 4.85 -23.23
N SER A 49 -13.60 5.68 -23.52
CA SER A 49 -13.03 6.62 -22.55
C SER A 49 -14.03 7.66 -22.05
N ARG A 50 -15.02 8.04 -22.88
CA ARG A 50 -16.09 8.95 -22.48
C ARG A 50 -16.97 8.34 -21.39
N GLN A 51 -17.29 7.04 -21.51
CA GLN A 51 -18.08 6.32 -20.52
C GLN A 51 -17.28 6.08 -19.24
N LEU A 52 -15.97 5.85 -19.35
CA LEU A 52 -15.08 5.66 -18.20
C LEU A 52 -14.90 6.94 -17.37
N VAL A 53 -14.77 8.11 -18.02
CA VAL A 53 -14.67 9.38 -17.28
C VAL A 53 -15.98 9.72 -16.57
N GLU A 54 -17.13 9.46 -17.21
CA GLU A 54 -18.45 9.62 -16.59
C GLU A 54 -18.59 8.68 -15.39
N ALA A 55 -18.30 7.38 -15.56
CA ALA A 55 -18.35 6.40 -14.47
C ALA A 55 -17.40 6.77 -13.32
N GLY A 56 -16.20 7.25 -13.63
CA GLY A 56 -15.21 7.68 -12.63
C GLY A 56 -15.65 8.91 -11.86
N ALA A 57 -16.32 9.86 -12.53
CA ALA A 57 -16.96 11.00 -11.89
C ALA A 57 -18.16 10.59 -11.04
N LEU A 58 -19.01 9.67 -11.49
CA LEU A 58 -20.14 9.18 -10.69
C LEU A 58 -19.68 8.44 -9.43
N LEU A 59 -18.56 7.71 -9.50
CA LEU A 59 -18.08 6.83 -8.43
C LEU A 59 -16.93 7.41 -7.60
N HIS A 60 -16.52 8.65 -7.80
CA HIS A 60 -15.36 9.23 -7.12
C HIS A 60 -15.48 9.17 -5.58
N ASN A 61 -16.69 9.33 -5.06
CA ASN A 61 -17.03 9.27 -3.64
C ASN A 61 -17.65 7.94 -3.18
N VAL A 62 -17.49 6.85 -3.96
CA VAL A 62 -18.02 5.52 -3.59
C VAL A 62 -17.46 4.97 -2.27
N GLY A 63 -16.30 5.46 -1.82
CA GLY A 63 -15.74 5.11 -0.52
C GLY A 63 -16.17 5.99 0.66
N LEU A 64 -16.91 7.09 0.43
CA LEU A 64 -17.12 8.15 1.41
C LEU A 64 -17.85 7.64 2.66
N THR A 65 -18.89 6.84 2.48
CA THR A 65 -19.66 6.26 3.59
C THR A 65 -18.92 5.15 4.34
N THR A 66 -17.82 4.62 3.80
CA THR A 66 -17.02 3.58 4.48
C THR A 66 -15.86 4.19 5.27
N ASP A 67 -15.12 5.13 4.67
CA ASP A 67 -13.94 5.75 5.28
C ASP A 67 -13.75 7.17 4.72
N PRO A 68 -14.38 8.21 5.29
CA PRO A 68 -14.26 9.57 4.77
C PRO A 68 -12.80 10.06 4.64
N PRO A 69 -11.91 9.86 5.64
CA PRO A 69 -10.51 10.22 5.54
C PRO A 69 -9.78 9.59 4.34
N GLU A 70 -10.01 8.32 4.02
CA GLU A 70 -9.31 7.59 2.95
C GLU A 70 -10.23 7.10 1.81
N HIS A 71 -11.38 7.76 1.60
CA HIS A 71 -12.43 7.30 0.67
C HIS A 71 -11.97 7.09 -0.78
N HIS A 72 -10.90 7.75 -1.22
CA HIS A 72 -10.29 7.51 -2.53
C HIS A 72 -9.61 6.14 -2.64
N LEU A 73 -8.95 5.67 -1.56
CA LEU A 73 -8.31 4.36 -1.51
C LEU A 73 -9.32 3.25 -1.24
N VAL A 74 -10.27 3.48 -0.34
CA VAL A 74 -11.37 2.54 -0.10
C VAL A 74 -12.29 2.46 -1.32
N GLY A 75 -12.56 3.59 -1.97
CA GLY A 75 -13.31 3.66 -3.22
C GLY A 75 -12.64 2.87 -4.33
N ARG A 76 -11.32 3.01 -4.53
CA ARG A 76 -10.54 2.13 -5.41
C ARG A 76 -10.73 0.67 -5.08
N ASP A 77 -10.63 0.29 -3.81
CA ASP A 77 -10.76 -1.11 -3.39
C ASP A 77 -12.19 -1.64 -3.62
N ILE A 78 -13.21 -0.80 -3.48
CA ILE A 78 -14.59 -1.09 -3.87
C ILE A 78 -14.66 -1.35 -5.38
N ILE A 79 -14.12 -0.46 -6.21
CA ILE A 79 -14.12 -0.64 -7.67
C ILE A 79 -13.47 -1.97 -8.07
N LEU A 80 -12.34 -2.32 -7.46
CA LEU A 80 -11.61 -3.55 -7.81
C LEU A 80 -12.27 -4.83 -7.30
N ARG A 81 -13.13 -4.74 -6.28
CA ARG A 81 -13.84 -5.92 -5.73
C ARG A 81 -15.02 -6.35 -6.61
N HIS A 82 -15.74 -5.39 -7.18
CA HIS A 82 -16.95 -5.68 -7.95
C HIS A 82 -16.58 -5.91 -9.41
N ASP A 83 -17.00 -7.03 -9.98
CA ASP A 83 -16.61 -7.40 -11.34
C ASP A 83 -17.30 -6.51 -12.39
N LEU A 84 -16.50 -5.75 -13.14
CA LEU A 84 -16.94 -4.96 -14.30
C LEU A 84 -16.89 -5.78 -15.61
N GLY A 85 -16.18 -6.92 -15.63
CA GLY A 85 -15.94 -7.75 -16.80
C GLY A 85 -14.61 -7.45 -17.51
N ASP A 86 -14.34 -6.19 -17.87
CA ASP A 86 -13.05 -5.79 -18.45
C ASP A 86 -12.07 -5.28 -17.38
N GLU A 87 -11.02 -6.06 -17.12
CA GLU A 87 -10.00 -5.75 -16.11
C GLU A 87 -9.27 -4.42 -16.38
N THR A 88 -9.08 -4.05 -17.64
CA THR A 88 -8.37 -2.82 -18.01
C THR A 88 -9.23 -1.61 -17.68
N ASP A 89 -10.49 -1.62 -18.09
CA ASP A 89 -11.46 -0.57 -17.82
C ASP A 89 -11.70 -0.42 -16.33
N GLN A 90 -11.79 -1.54 -15.60
CA GLN A 90 -11.93 -1.55 -14.14
C GLN A 90 -10.71 -0.92 -13.45
N ALA A 91 -9.49 -1.24 -13.90
CA ALA A 91 -8.27 -0.63 -13.36
C ALA A 91 -8.15 0.87 -13.71
N ILE A 92 -8.58 1.29 -14.89
CA ILE A 92 -8.67 2.72 -15.26
C ILE A 92 -9.65 3.44 -14.32
N LEU A 93 -10.84 2.88 -14.13
CA LEU A 93 -11.86 3.43 -13.23
C LEU A 93 -11.36 3.51 -11.79
N ALA A 94 -10.72 2.45 -11.29
CA ALA A 94 -10.12 2.42 -9.96
C ALA A 94 -8.99 3.47 -9.81
N ALA A 95 -8.21 3.70 -10.87
CA ALA A 95 -7.18 4.73 -10.88
C ALA A 95 -7.76 6.15 -10.86
N ILE A 96 -8.89 6.40 -11.56
CA ILE A 96 -9.61 7.68 -11.50
C ILE A 96 -10.03 7.95 -10.05
N VAL A 97 -10.74 7.00 -9.43
CA VAL A 97 -11.21 7.12 -8.03
C VAL A 97 -10.03 7.27 -7.06
N ALA A 98 -8.93 6.55 -7.24
CA ALA A 98 -7.75 6.66 -6.35
C ALA A 98 -7.01 8.01 -6.45
N LEU A 99 -7.16 8.73 -7.57
CA LEU A 99 -6.39 9.94 -7.86
C LEU A 99 -7.23 11.23 -7.85
N HIS A 100 -8.54 11.17 -7.62
CA HIS A 100 -9.41 12.35 -7.70
C HIS A 100 -9.16 13.39 -6.59
N ARG A 101 -8.67 12.98 -5.41
CA ARG A 101 -8.39 13.91 -4.30
C ARG A 101 -6.97 13.84 -3.78
N ARG A 102 -6.65 14.83 -2.93
CA ARG A 102 -5.30 15.10 -2.41
C ARG A 102 -4.28 15.26 -3.56
N LYS A 103 -2.99 15.29 -3.23
CA LYS A 103 -1.93 15.31 -4.24
C LYS A 103 -1.90 13.95 -4.98
N PRO A 104 -2.03 13.91 -6.32
CA PRO A 104 -2.15 12.69 -7.09
C PRO A 104 -0.78 11.99 -7.17
N ARG A 105 -0.65 10.87 -6.45
CA ARG A 105 0.59 10.09 -6.36
C ARG A 105 0.55 8.85 -7.26
N ALA A 106 0.37 9.05 -8.56
CA ALA A 106 0.26 7.99 -9.57
C ALA A 106 1.34 6.89 -9.51
N ARG A 107 2.59 7.26 -9.19
CA ARG A 107 3.71 6.29 -9.08
C ARG A 107 3.58 5.33 -7.90
N LEU A 108 2.71 5.64 -6.93
CA LEU A 108 2.47 4.78 -5.77
C LEU A 108 1.24 3.89 -5.94
N GLU A 109 0.42 4.12 -6.97
CA GLU A 109 -0.95 3.63 -7.01
C GLU A 109 -1.07 2.29 -7.76
N PRO A 110 -1.41 1.16 -7.07
CA PRO A 110 -1.48 -0.15 -7.72
C PRO A 110 -2.34 -0.19 -8.99
N ALA A 111 -3.50 0.49 -8.99
CA ALA A 111 -4.40 0.55 -10.15
C ALA A 111 -3.77 1.24 -11.38
N VAL A 112 -2.78 2.14 -11.16
CA VAL A 112 -2.00 2.79 -12.23
C VAL A 112 -0.82 1.92 -12.66
N LEU A 113 -0.20 1.24 -11.68
CA LEU A 113 1.01 0.44 -11.87
C LEU A 113 0.73 -0.86 -12.63
N CYS A 114 -0.46 -1.45 -12.47
CA CYS A 114 -0.87 -2.67 -13.16
C CYS A 114 -1.10 -2.47 -14.67
N LEU A 115 -1.38 -1.22 -15.09
CA LEU A 115 -1.66 -0.85 -16.47
C LEU A 115 -0.40 -0.82 -17.34
N ASN A 116 -0.60 -1.06 -18.64
CA ASN A 116 0.41 -0.81 -19.67
C ASN A 116 0.60 0.72 -19.88
N LYS A 117 1.63 1.12 -20.64
CA LYS A 117 1.95 2.55 -20.84
C LYS A 117 0.78 3.37 -21.39
N ARG A 118 0.07 2.86 -22.41
CA ARG A 118 -1.05 3.56 -23.06
C ARG A 118 -2.21 3.76 -22.09
N ASN A 119 -2.62 2.71 -21.37
CA ASN A 119 -3.76 2.78 -20.47
C ASN A 119 -3.41 3.54 -19.18
N ARG A 120 -2.14 3.51 -18.76
CA ARG A 120 -1.62 4.37 -17.68
C ARG A 120 -1.79 5.85 -18.04
N GLU A 121 -1.39 6.24 -19.25
CA GLU A 121 -1.53 7.63 -19.72
C GLU A 121 -3.01 8.03 -19.80
N LEU A 122 -3.86 7.17 -20.36
CA LEU A 122 -5.30 7.39 -20.40
C LEU A 122 -5.89 7.58 -19.00
N ALA A 123 -5.62 6.66 -18.07
CA ALA A 123 -6.13 6.74 -16.70
C ALA A 123 -5.74 8.05 -16.00
N LEU A 124 -4.51 8.53 -16.20
CA LEU A 124 -4.06 9.80 -15.62
C LEU A 124 -4.78 11.00 -16.24
N GLN A 125 -5.03 10.96 -17.55
CA GLN A 125 -5.77 12.01 -18.25
C GLN A 125 -7.23 12.06 -17.82
N LEU A 126 -7.91 10.91 -17.71
CA LEU A 126 -9.29 10.86 -17.22
C LEU A 126 -9.37 11.27 -15.74
N ALA A 127 -8.42 10.84 -14.91
CA ALA A 127 -8.33 11.28 -13.52
C ALA A 127 -8.14 12.81 -13.42
N ALA A 128 -7.31 13.40 -14.28
CA ALA A 128 -7.11 14.85 -14.32
C ALA A 128 -8.41 15.61 -14.65
N ILE A 129 -9.23 15.07 -15.56
CA ILE A 129 -10.55 15.65 -15.86
C ILE A 129 -11.46 15.59 -14.64
N VAL A 130 -11.60 14.40 -14.03
CA VAL A 130 -12.48 14.22 -12.86
C VAL A 130 -12.05 15.12 -11.69
N ARG A 131 -10.75 15.29 -11.45
CA ARG A 131 -10.22 16.21 -10.43
C ARG A 131 -10.69 17.66 -10.60
N VAL A 132 -10.64 18.16 -11.84
CA VAL A 132 -11.04 19.53 -12.16
C VAL A 132 -12.57 19.66 -12.10
N ALA A 133 -13.28 18.66 -12.63
CA ALA A 133 -14.74 18.60 -12.60
C ALA A 133 -15.32 18.59 -11.17
N ASP A 134 -14.72 17.78 -10.28
CA ASP A 134 -15.05 17.73 -8.85
C ASP A 134 -14.83 19.11 -8.20
N GLY A 135 -13.74 19.80 -8.53
CA GLY A 135 -13.54 21.18 -8.06
C GLY A 135 -14.65 22.17 -8.48
N PHE A 136 -15.30 21.97 -9.62
CA PHE A 136 -16.41 22.81 -10.08
C PHE A 136 -17.72 22.58 -9.33
N ASP A 137 -17.83 21.56 -8.48
CA ASP A 137 -18.92 21.38 -7.51
C ASP A 137 -18.38 21.27 -6.08
N TYR A 138 -17.27 21.96 -5.78
CA TYR A 138 -16.70 22.01 -4.42
C TYR A 138 -17.69 22.55 -3.39
N SER A 139 -18.62 23.41 -3.82
CA SER A 139 -19.67 23.95 -2.98
C SER A 139 -20.80 23.00 -2.66
N HIS A 140 -20.90 21.88 -3.37
CA HIS A 140 -22.04 20.97 -3.29
C HIS A 140 -23.39 21.68 -3.49
N SER A 141 -23.40 22.86 -4.13
CA SER A 141 -24.60 23.63 -4.38
C SER A 141 -25.32 23.20 -5.67
N GLN A 142 -24.60 22.50 -6.56
CA GLN A 142 -25.04 22.17 -7.92
C GLN A 142 -25.48 23.40 -8.75
N THR A 143 -25.03 24.60 -8.36
CA THR A 143 -25.41 25.85 -9.03
C THR A 143 -24.40 26.32 -10.07
N THR A 144 -23.16 25.84 -10.00
CA THR A 144 -22.11 26.17 -10.97
C THR A 144 -22.32 25.43 -12.27
N GLN A 145 -22.33 26.15 -13.39
CA GLN A 145 -22.45 25.60 -14.74
C GLN A 145 -21.21 25.98 -15.55
N VAL A 146 -20.61 25.01 -16.23
CA VAL A 146 -19.36 25.18 -16.97
C VAL A 146 -19.62 24.99 -18.46
N ARG A 147 -19.12 25.90 -19.28
CA ARG A 147 -19.16 25.80 -20.74
C ARG A 147 -17.80 26.11 -21.34
N VAL A 148 -17.50 25.53 -22.49
CA VAL A 148 -16.27 25.80 -23.24
C VAL A 148 -16.46 27.05 -24.08
N ALA A 149 -15.58 28.04 -23.93
CA ALA A 149 -15.60 29.27 -24.72
C ALA A 149 -14.75 29.16 -25.99
N ALA A 150 -13.52 28.68 -25.83
CA ALA A 150 -12.56 28.50 -26.93
C ALA A 150 -11.43 27.55 -26.50
N ASP A 151 -10.75 26.95 -27.48
CA ASP A 151 -9.43 26.34 -27.31
C ASP A 151 -8.38 27.28 -27.92
N ASN A 152 -7.63 27.98 -27.07
CA ASN A 152 -6.64 28.96 -27.48
C ASN A 152 -5.24 28.32 -27.44
N ASN A 153 -4.82 27.71 -28.55
CA ASN A 153 -3.49 27.10 -28.70
C ASN A 153 -3.19 26.03 -27.61
N GLY A 154 -4.16 25.17 -27.29
CA GLY A 154 -3.98 24.09 -26.31
C GLY A 154 -4.23 24.49 -24.86
N ARG A 155 -4.64 25.74 -24.62
CA ARG A 155 -5.18 26.19 -23.34
C ARG A 155 -6.70 26.31 -23.45
N LEU A 156 -7.40 25.46 -22.68
CA LEU A 156 -8.86 25.43 -22.65
C LEU A 156 -9.41 26.65 -21.92
N SER A 157 -10.26 27.43 -22.59
CA SER A 157 -10.97 28.56 -21.98
C SER A 157 -12.40 28.14 -21.60
N LEU A 158 -12.74 28.32 -20.33
CA LEU A 158 -14.00 27.93 -19.72
C LEU A 158 -14.75 29.17 -19.23
N ILE A 159 -16.07 29.15 -19.37
CA ILE A 159 -16.97 30.10 -18.71
C ILE A 159 -17.68 29.35 -17.59
N ALA A 160 -17.54 29.83 -16.36
CA ALA A 160 -18.26 29.34 -15.20
C ALA A 160 -19.34 30.34 -14.81
N THR A 161 -20.60 29.90 -14.76
CA THR A 161 -21.76 30.72 -14.38
C THR A 161 -22.45 30.14 -13.17
N GLY A 162 -22.95 30.99 -12.28
CA GLY A 162 -23.73 30.58 -11.11
C GLY A 162 -23.32 31.33 -9.84
N PRO A 163 -24.15 31.27 -8.78
CA PRO A 163 -23.90 31.95 -7.52
C PRO A 163 -22.57 31.56 -6.84
N HIS A 164 -22.15 30.30 -6.97
CA HIS A 164 -20.92 29.75 -6.37
C HIS A 164 -19.76 29.57 -7.39
N ALA A 165 -19.94 30.02 -8.63
CA ALA A 165 -18.98 29.76 -9.70
C ALA A 165 -17.57 30.29 -9.39
N ALA A 166 -17.44 31.36 -8.61
CA ALA A 166 -16.14 31.91 -8.22
C ALA A 166 -15.33 30.96 -7.33
N VAL A 167 -15.91 30.49 -6.22
CA VAL A 167 -15.23 29.60 -5.26
C VAL A 167 -14.98 28.22 -5.84
N ASP A 168 -15.94 27.70 -6.62
CA ASP A 168 -15.80 26.42 -7.32
C ASP A 168 -14.69 26.48 -8.38
N SER A 169 -14.61 27.59 -9.13
CA SER A 169 -13.53 27.78 -10.11
C SER A 169 -12.15 27.86 -9.46
N GLU A 170 -12.03 28.55 -8.32
CA GLU A 170 -10.77 28.58 -7.56
C GLU A 170 -10.34 27.16 -7.14
N ARG A 171 -11.28 26.36 -6.62
CA ARG A 171 -10.99 24.97 -6.23
C ARG A 171 -10.62 24.10 -7.43
N ALA A 172 -11.34 24.24 -8.55
CA ALA A 172 -11.06 23.52 -9.80
C ALA A 172 -9.64 23.80 -10.31
N LEU A 173 -9.22 25.08 -10.31
CA LEU A 173 -7.87 25.49 -10.70
C LEU A 173 -6.78 24.99 -9.73
N ALA A 174 -7.09 24.93 -8.43
CA ALA A 174 -6.19 24.34 -7.43
C ALA A 174 -6.02 22.81 -7.62
N LYS A 175 -7.05 22.11 -8.12
CA LYS A 175 -7.03 20.66 -8.44
C LYS A 175 -6.44 20.34 -9.83
N ALA A 176 -6.06 21.34 -10.63
CA ALA A 176 -5.53 21.18 -12.00
C ALA A 176 -4.05 20.76 -12.10
N ASP A 177 -3.39 20.38 -10.99
CA ASP A 177 -1.97 19.99 -10.97
C ASP A 177 -1.67 18.72 -11.79
N LEU A 178 -2.61 17.75 -11.83
CA LEU A 178 -2.49 16.58 -12.70
C LEU A 178 -2.76 16.95 -14.15
N TRP A 179 -3.76 17.81 -14.41
CA TRP A 179 -4.09 18.29 -15.74
C TRP A 179 -2.90 18.92 -16.43
N GLU A 180 -2.21 19.82 -15.72
CA GLU A 180 -0.99 20.48 -16.18
C GLU A 180 0.08 19.49 -16.65
N ARG A 181 0.19 18.35 -15.97
CA ARG A 181 1.22 17.35 -16.21
C ARG A 181 0.91 16.37 -17.34
N VAL A 182 -0.36 16.07 -17.60
CA VAL A 182 -0.75 14.97 -18.51
C VAL A 182 -1.68 15.36 -19.65
N ILE A 183 -2.31 16.53 -19.56
CA ILE A 183 -3.17 17.07 -20.62
C ILE A 183 -2.44 18.23 -21.31
N GLY A 184 -2.12 19.29 -20.59
CA GLY A 184 -1.54 20.51 -21.16
C GLY A 184 -1.68 21.67 -20.18
N PRO A 185 -1.48 22.93 -20.61
CA PRO A 185 -1.67 24.10 -19.75
C PRO A 185 -2.97 24.05 -18.94
N ARG A 186 -2.94 24.59 -17.70
CA ARG A 186 -4.14 24.68 -16.87
C ARG A 186 -5.25 25.44 -17.61
N PRO A 187 -6.52 25.04 -17.49
CA PRO A 187 -7.62 25.79 -18.06
C PRO A 187 -7.64 27.23 -17.54
N GLU A 188 -8.08 28.15 -18.38
CA GLU A 188 -8.45 29.50 -17.95
C GLU A 188 -9.95 29.53 -17.71
N VAL A 189 -10.37 30.13 -16.59
CA VAL A 189 -11.79 30.20 -16.22
C VAL A 189 -12.19 31.66 -16.10
N VAL A 190 -13.20 32.05 -16.87
CA VAL A 190 -13.87 33.34 -16.75
C VAL A 190 -15.16 33.13 -15.97
N VAL A 191 -15.26 33.76 -14.81
CA VAL A 191 -16.47 33.69 -13.97
C VAL A 191 -17.46 34.76 -14.43
N GLN A 192 -18.68 34.34 -14.73
CA GLN A 192 -19.80 35.22 -15.06
C GLN A 192 -20.92 34.98 -14.04
N SER A 193 -20.95 35.79 -12.96
CA SER A 193 -22.00 35.75 -11.96
C SER A 193 -22.73 37.11 -11.86
N GLU A 194 -24.05 37.08 -11.67
CA GLU A 194 -24.86 38.28 -11.35
C GLU A 194 -24.87 38.60 -9.84
N GLY A 195 -24.08 37.85 -9.05
CA GLY A 195 -23.92 38.00 -7.60
C GLY A 195 -23.00 36.91 -7.07
N THR A 196 -22.06 37.26 -6.20
CA THR A 196 -21.16 36.30 -5.56
C THR A 196 -21.72 35.96 -4.18
N VAL A 197 -22.06 34.70 -3.95
CA VAL A 197 -22.36 34.22 -2.60
C VAL A 197 -21.02 34.08 -1.86
N ILE A 198 -20.86 34.83 -0.76
CA ILE A 198 -19.67 34.81 0.12
C ILE A 198 -19.90 33.88 1.33
N GLU A 199 -21.05 33.17 1.39
CA GLU A 199 -21.34 32.27 2.50
C GLU A 199 -20.24 31.20 2.66
N GLU A 200 -20.03 30.77 3.92
CA GLU A 200 -19.16 29.65 4.23
C GLU A 200 -19.67 28.42 3.49
N VAL A 201 -18.93 28.03 2.47
CA VAL A 201 -19.17 26.79 1.75
C VAL A 201 -18.93 25.64 2.72
N ALA A 202 -20.01 24.97 3.14
CA ALA A 202 -19.91 23.67 3.78
C ALA A 202 -19.21 22.74 2.78
N GLY A 203 -18.06 22.19 3.15
CA GLY A 203 -17.40 21.16 2.35
C GLY A 203 -18.28 19.90 2.26
N GLU A 204 -17.76 18.83 1.65
CA GLU A 204 -18.41 17.51 1.67
C GLU A 204 -18.93 17.16 3.07
N ASP A 205 -20.26 17.09 3.23
CA ASP A 205 -20.88 16.64 4.47
C ASP A 205 -20.47 15.19 4.74
N GLU A 206 -19.80 14.96 5.89
CA GLU A 206 -19.45 13.60 6.28
C GLU A 206 -20.74 12.80 6.57
N PRO A 207 -20.87 11.57 6.02
CA PRO A 207 -22.00 10.72 6.32
C PRO A 207 -22.12 10.47 7.84
N THR A 208 -23.31 10.72 8.39
CA THR A 208 -23.60 10.53 9.82
C THR A 208 -23.61 9.05 10.22
N GLU A 209 -24.07 8.17 9.32
CA GLU A 209 -24.03 6.72 9.48
C GLU A 209 -22.97 6.11 8.54
N ARG A 210 -21.98 5.44 9.13
CA ARG A 210 -20.90 4.79 8.37
C ARG A 210 -21.22 3.34 8.06
N LEU A 211 -20.89 2.90 6.86
CA LEU A 211 -20.85 1.49 6.50
C LEU A 211 -19.63 0.83 7.14
N PRO A 212 -19.74 -0.44 7.59
CA PRO A 212 -18.58 -1.17 8.09
C PRO A 212 -17.54 -1.33 6.98
N TYR A 213 -16.26 -1.42 7.36
CA TYR A 213 -15.21 -1.78 6.42
C TYR A 213 -15.53 -3.12 5.78
N TRP A 214 -15.90 -3.09 4.52
CA TRP A 214 -16.41 -4.27 3.84
C TRP A 214 -15.39 -5.41 3.80
N TYR A 215 -14.09 -5.09 3.87
CA TYR A 215 -12.96 -6.04 3.89
C TYR A 215 -12.63 -6.54 5.31
N ALA A 216 -13.17 -5.91 6.34
CA ALA A 216 -13.03 -6.30 7.74
C ALA A 216 -14.22 -7.15 8.20
N SER A 217 -14.56 -8.17 7.39
CA SER A 217 -15.67 -9.08 7.69
C SER A 217 -15.28 -10.51 7.40
N GLY A 218 -15.69 -11.41 8.31
CA GLY A 218 -15.52 -12.86 8.17
C GLY A 218 -16.14 -13.45 6.90
N GLU A 219 -17.15 -12.79 6.33
CA GLU A 219 -17.86 -13.25 5.12
C GLU A 219 -17.11 -12.96 3.82
N VAL A 220 -16.08 -12.11 3.86
CA VAL A 220 -15.30 -11.74 2.68
C VAL A 220 -14.49 -12.95 2.22
N PRO A 221 -14.35 -13.17 0.90
CA PRO A 221 -13.38 -14.13 0.39
C PRO A 221 -11.98 -13.85 0.95
N PHE A 222 -11.30 -14.87 1.46
CA PHE A 222 -9.93 -14.74 1.99
C PHE A 222 -8.96 -14.19 0.94
N ALA A 223 -9.17 -14.56 -0.32
CA ALA A 223 -8.46 -13.99 -1.46
C ALA A 223 -8.64 -12.47 -1.60
N GLU A 224 -9.83 -11.93 -1.35
CA GLU A 224 -10.06 -10.49 -1.45
C GLU A 224 -9.40 -9.73 -0.30
N LEU A 225 -9.48 -10.23 0.94
CA LEU A 225 -8.70 -9.69 2.06
C LEU A 225 -7.21 -9.63 1.70
N GLY A 226 -6.69 -10.74 1.13
CA GLY A 226 -5.33 -10.83 0.63
C GLY A 226 -4.99 -9.77 -0.41
N ARG A 227 -5.85 -9.57 -1.42
CA ARG A 227 -5.65 -8.55 -2.46
C ARG A 227 -5.67 -7.13 -1.90
N VAL A 228 -6.57 -6.80 -0.97
CA VAL A 228 -6.58 -5.50 -0.27
C VAL A 228 -5.25 -5.25 0.43
N VAL A 229 -4.76 -6.24 1.20
CA VAL A 229 -3.49 -6.15 1.91
C VAL A 229 -2.32 -6.01 0.92
N LEU A 230 -2.30 -6.78 -0.17
CA LEU A 230 -1.27 -6.65 -1.20
C LEU A 230 -1.27 -5.26 -1.85
N ARG A 231 -2.43 -4.65 -2.14
CA ARG A 231 -2.51 -3.28 -2.69
C ARG A 231 -1.87 -2.27 -1.75
N ARG A 232 -2.16 -2.36 -0.44
CA ARG A 232 -1.54 -1.50 0.58
C ARG A 232 -0.04 -1.71 0.66
N GLN A 233 0.43 -2.96 0.63
CA GLN A 233 1.86 -3.25 0.69
C GLN A 233 2.61 -2.81 -0.59
N VAL A 234 2.00 -2.91 -1.78
CA VAL A 234 2.58 -2.39 -3.02
C VAL A 234 2.72 -0.87 -2.96
N ARG A 235 1.72 -0.17 -2.43
CA ARG A 235 1.79 1.28 -2.22
C ARG A 235 2.90 1.66 -1.23
N ARG A 236 3.01 0.95 -0.10
CA ARG A 236 4.09 1.15 0.89
C ARG A 236 5.48 0.84 0.30
N LEU A 237 5.60 -0.21 -0.50
CA LEU A 237 6.83 -0.56 -1.19
C LEU A 237 7.30 0.59 -2.10
N GLN A 238 6.40 1.20 -2.86
CA GLN A 238 6.74 2.35 -3.71
C GLN A 238 7.07 3.62 -2.92
N GLN A 239 6.39 3.85 -1.79
CA GLN A 239 6.72 5.00 -0.92
C GLN A 239 8.15 4.88 -0.40
N THR A 240 8.48 3.71 0.13
CA THR A 240 9.80 3.42 0.72
C THR A 240 10.91 3.37 -0.33
N ALA A 241 10.64 2.80 -1.51
CA ALA A 241 11.59 2.83 -2.62
C ALA A 241 11.94 4.26 -3.05
N ARG A 242 10.96 5.16 -3.11
CA ARG A 242 11.22 6.57 -3.45
C ARG A 242 12.00 7.32 -2.37
N ALA A 243 11.75 7.03 -1.10
CA ALA A 243 12.55 7.57 0.00
C ALA A 243 14.02 7.13 -0.09
N VAL A 244 14.27 5.90 -0.53
CA VAL A 244 15.65 5.40 -0.81
C VAL A 244 16.27 6.13 -2.00
N GLU A 245 15.55 6.29 -3.11
CA GLU A 245 16.07 7.01 -4.29
C GLU A 245 16.41 8.47 -3.99
N ALA A 246 15.66 9.10 -3.09
CA ALA A 246 15.86 10.49 -2.68
C ALA A 246 16.85 10.64 -1.51
N ASP A 247 17.40 9.53 -0.99
CA ASP A 247 18.26 9.47 0.20
C ASP A 247 17.68 10.28 1.38
N GLU A 248 16.35 10.22 1.53
CA GLU A 248 15.61 11.11 2.45
C GLU A 248 15.92 10.81 3.91
N THR A 249 16.08 9.52 4.26
CA THR A 249 16.34 9.08 5.63
C THR A 249 17.22 7.84 5.67
N ILE A 250 18.03 7.70 6.73
CA ILE A 250 18.82 6.50 7.02
C ILE A 250 17.93 5.26 7.19
N GLU A 251 16.66 5.45 7.59
CA GLU A 251 15.68 4.38 7.77
C GLU A 251 14.95 3.96 6.48
N ALA A 252 15.12 4.68 5.36
CA ALA A 252 14.41 4.37 4.12
C ALA A 252 14.67 2.94 3.62
N VAL A 253 15.92 2.48 3.72
CA VAL A 253 16.31 1.10 3.34
C VAL A 253 15.72 0.07 4.31
N HIS A 254 15.64 0.41 5.61
CA HIS A 254 14.98 -0.43 6.61
C HIS A 254 13.51 -0.64 6.23
N ASP A 255 12.78 0.45 5.98
CA ASP A 255 11.37 0.40 5.64
C ASP A 255 11.09 -0.33 4.33
N LEU A 256 11.95 -0.16 3.31
CA LEU A 256 11.88 -0.91 2.06
C LEU A 256 12.02 -2.42 2.31
N ARG A 257 12.97 -2.81 3.17
CA ARG A 257 13.16 -4.21 3.56
C ARG A 257 11.97 -4.75 4.36
N VAL A 258 11.35 -3.94 5.23
CA VAL A 258 10.13 -4.32 5.94
C VAL A 258 8.98 -4.56 4.95
N ALA A 259 8.78 -3.66 3.98
CA ALA A 259 7.74 -3.80 2.96
C ALA A 259 7.92 -5.06 2.09
N THR A 260 9.14 -5.32 1.61
CA THR A 260 9.42 -6.55 0.83
C THR A 260 9.15 -7.83 1.63
N ARG A 261 9.52 -7.85 2.90
CA ARG A 261 9.25 -8.97 3.82
C ARG A 261 7.75 -9.19 4.05
N ARG A 262 6.98 -8.12 4.27
CA ARG A 262 5.52 -8.20 4.44
C ARG A 262 4.83 -8.72 3.19
N ILE A 263 5.24 -8.27 1.99
CA ILE A 263 4.70 -8.82 0.73
C ILE A 263 4.99 -10.32 0.61
N ARG A 264 6.24 -10.75 0.87
CA ARG A 264 6.59 -12.17 0.80
C ARG A 264 5.80 -13.02 1.80
N ALA A 265 5.58 -12.50 3.00
CA ALA A 265 4.77 -13.17 4.00
C ALA A 265 3.31 -13.28 3.55
N ALA A 266 2.70 -12.19 3.07
CA ALA A 266 1.35 -12.20 2.52
C ALA A 266 1.20 -13.19 1.37
N LEU A 267 2.13 -13.20 0.40
CA LEU A 267 2.10 -14.15 -0.72
C LEU A 267 2.14 -15.62 -0.27
N ARG A 268 2.85 -15.91 0.82
CA ARG A 268 2.89 -17.26 1.40
C ARG A 268 1.59 -17.60 2.12
N LEU A 269 1.03 -16.70 2.90
CA LEU A 269 -0.24 -16.91 3.60
C LEU A 269 -1.40 -17.10 2.62
N LEU A 270 -1.32 -16.45 1.46
CA LEU A 270 -2.31 -16.50 0.40
C LEU A 270 -2.09 -17.65 -0.59
N GLU A 271 -1.06 -18.48 -0.42
CA GLU A 271 -0.77 -19.63 -1.30
C GLU A 271 -2.00 -20.53 -1.57
N PRO A 272 -2.88 -20.83 -0.58
CA PRO A 272 -4.05 -21.67 -0.82
C PRO A 272 -5.09 -21.08 -1.78
N VAL A 273 -5.08 -19.76 -1.99
CA VAL A 273 -6.10 -19.04 -2.77
C VAL A 273 -5.53 -18.23 -3.94
N ALA A 274 -4.22 -18.03 -3.98
CA ALA A 274 -3.56 -17.22 -4.99
C ALA A 274 -3.25 -18.03 -6.27
N PRO A 275 -3.30 -17.39 -7.45
CA PRO A 275 -2.88 -18.03 -8.69
C PRO A 275 -1.39 -18.39 -8.66
N ALA A 276 -1.08 -19.68 -8.55
CA ALA A 276 0.27 -20.19 -8.26
C ALA A 276 1.37 -19.63 -9.19
N LYS A 277 1.08 -19.53 -10.49
CA LYS A 277 2.05 -19.01 -11.48
C LYS A 277 2.33 -17.52 -11.28
N ALA A 278 1.29 -16.71 -11.04
CA ALA A 278 1.43 -15.27 -10.82
C ALA A 278 2.04 -14.98 -9.45
N ALA A 279 1.63 -15.70 -8.40
CA ALA A 279 2.21 -15.62 -7.07
C ALA A 279 3.71 -15.94 -7.08
N ARG A 280 4.13 -17.01 -7.78
CA ARG A 280 5.56 -17.36 -7.93
C ARG A 280 6.37 -16.24 -8.60
N LYS A 281 5.83 -15.64 -9.67
CA LYS A 281 6.49 -14.49 -10.33
C LYS A 281 6.61 -13.30 -9.39
N ALA A 282 5.56 -12.97 -8.65
CA ALA A 282 5.57 -11.91 -7.64
C ALA A 282 6.59 -12.19 -6.52
N THR A 283 6.69 -13.43 -6.05
CA THR A 283 7.72 -13.81 -5.06
C THR A 283 9.13 -13.60 -5.59
N VAL A 284 9.41 -13.99 -6.84
CA VAL A 284 10.73 -13.78 -7.47
C VAL A 284 11.04 -12.29 -7.60
N ALA A 285 10.09 -11.49 -8.09
CA ALA A 285 10.21 -10.03 -8.22
C ALA A 285 10.61 -9.37 -6.89
N VAL A 286 9.91 -9.71 -5.80
CA VAL A 286 10.19 -9.15 -4.47
C VAL A 286 11.49 -9.69 -3.88
N ARG A 287 11.85 -10.95 -4.18
CA ARG A 287 13.10 -11.56 -3.70
C ARG A 287 14.33 -10.84 -4.24
N THR A 288 14.32 -10.44 -5.51
CA THR A 288 15.42 -9.67 -6.11
C THR A 288 15.60 -8.36 -5.37
N LEU A 289 14.51 -7.59 -5.19
CA LEU A 289 14.55 -6.33 -4.44
C LEU A 289 15.00 -6.52 -2.99
N ALA A 290 14.51 -7.56 -2.31
CA ALA A 290 14.88 -7.85 -0.94
C ALA A 290 16.37 -8.19 -0.78
N ARG A 291 16.98 -8.82 -1.79
CA ARG A 291 18.42 -9.12 -1.80
C ARG A 291 19.24 -7.84 -1.89
N GLU A 292 18.90 -6.94 -2.83
CA GLU A 292 19.62 -5.66 -2.98
C GLU A 292 19.45 -4.78 -1.74
N ALA A 293 18.23 -4.68 -1.20
CA ALA A 293 17.98 -3.92 0.03
C ALA A 293 18.68 -4.52 1.26
N GLY A 294 18.77 -5.86 1.33
CA GLY A 294 19.46 -6.58 2.40
C GLY A 294 20.95 -6.26 2.44
N ALA A 295 21.63 -6.25 1.29
CA ALA A 295 23.05 -5.97 1.20
C ALA A 295 23.44 -4.59 1.81
N THR A 296 22.59 -3.59 1.61
CA THR A 296 22.75 -2.26 2.24
C THR A 296 22.37 -2.29 3.72
N ARG A 297 21.19 -2.82 4.05
CA ARG A 297 20.67 -2.77 5.43
C ARG A 297 21.53 -3.53 6.42
N ASP A 298 22.07 -4.69 6.04
CA ASP A 298 22.88 -5.50 6.94
C ASP A 298 24.14 -4.72 7.37
N ARG A 299 24.69 -3.89 6.48
CA ARG A 299 25.81 -2.99 6.78
C ARG A 299 25.40 -1.76 7.57
N ASP A 300 24.23 -1.18 7.30
CA ASP A 300 23.68 -0.08 8.12
C ASP A 300 23.50 -0.52 9.58
N VAL A 301 22.97 -1.73 9.81
CA VAL A 301 22.81 -2.31 11.16
C VAL A 301 24.15 -2.52 11.83
N LEU A 302 25.11 -3.13 11.13
CA LEU A 302 26.45 -3.39 11.67
C LEU A 302 27.17 -2.08 12.02
N LEU A 303 27.16 -1.08 11.13
CA LEU A 303 27.79 0.21 11.38
C LEU A 303 27.15 0.94 12.56
N ASN A 304 25.82 0.92 12.65
CA ASN A 304 25.11 1.52 13.76
C ASN A 304 25.50 0.84 15.09
N ASP A 305 25.46 -0.49 15.15
CA ASP A 305 25.83 -1.22 16.36
C ASP A 305 27.31 -1.01 16.76
N MET A 306 28.25 -1.02 15.80
CA MET A 306 29.66 -0.73 16.07
C MET A 306 29.87 0.69 16.60
N ALA A 307 29.14 1.68 16.09
CA ALA A 307 29.29 3.07 16.51
C ALA A 307 28.85 3.33 17.97
N HIS A 308 27.97 2.48 18.53
CA HIS A 308 27.52 2.57 19.91
C HIS A 308 28.41 1.78 20.89
N ARG A 309 29.47 1.13 20.40
CA ARG A 309 30.40 0.33 21.21
C ARG A 309 31.75 1.06 21.32
N ASP A 310 32.21 1.28 22.55
CA ASP A 310 33.52 1.87 22.81
C ASP A 310 34.63 0.80 22.73
N LEU A 311 34.95 0.39 21.50
CA LEU A 311 35.98 -0.61 21.22
C LEU A 311 37.10 -0.01 20.36
N PRO A 312 38.33 0.13 20.89
CA PRO A 312 39.44 0.71 20.15
C PRO A 312 39.84 -0.18 18.96
N GLY A 313 40.27 0.45 17.86
CA GLY A 313 40.77 -0.26 16.68
C GLY A 313 39.72 -0.68 15.65
N LEU A 314 38.42 -0.41 15.87
CA LEU A 314 37.37 -0.72 14.90
C LEU A 314 37.31 0.24 13.70
N ALA A 315 37.89 1.44 13.79
CA ALA A 315 37.78 2.48 12.77
C ALA A 315 38.14 2.01 11.34
N PRO A 316 39.27 1.30 11.10
CA PRO A 316 39.62 0.81 9.75
C PRO A 316 38.61 -0.19 9.19
N VAL A 317 37.99 -1.00 10.05
CA VAL A 317 36.95 -1.96 9.64
C VAL A 317 35.65 -1.23 9.32
N MET A 318 35.27 -0.25 10.13
CA MET A 318 34.09 0.58 9.88
C MET A 318 34.21 1.34 8.56
N ASP A 319 35.40 1.87 8.23
CA ASP A 319 35.65 2.56 6.96
C ASP A 319 35.50 1.63 5.76
N ALA A 320 35.99 0.40 5.86
CA ALA A 320 35.76 -0.61 4.84
C ALA A 320 34.27 -0.94 4.67
N ILE A 321 33.54 -1.18 5.76
CA ILE A 321 32.11 -1.47 5.72
C ILE A 321 31.31 -0.30 5.16
N ARG A 322 31.69 0.96 5.45
CA ARG A 322 31.09 2.16 4.84
C ARG A 322 31.25 2.18 3.33
N ALA A 323 32.44 1.85 2.83
CA ALA A 323 32.70 1.78 1.39
C ALA A 323 31.84 0.68 0.72
N GLU A 324 31.73 -0.49 1.33
CA GLU A 324 30.88 -1.57 0.84
C GLU A 324 29.39 -1.21 0.89
N ARG A 325 28.95 -0.53 1.95
CA ARG A 325 27.58 -0.03 2.11
C ARG A 325 27.25 0.94 0.98
N MET A 326 28.16 1.85 0.67
CA MET A 326 27.99 2.80 -0.43
C MET A 326 27.81 2.06 -1.76
N HIS A 327 28.66 1.07 -2.04
CA HIS A 327 28.55 0.25 -3.25
C HIS A 327 27.23 -0.53 -3.34
N ALA A 328 26.81 -1.14 -2.23
CA ALA A 328 25.52 -1.85 -2.14
C ALA A 328 24.33 -0.89 -2.36
N HIS A 329 24.39 0.31 -1.78
CA HIS A 329 23.37 1.34 -1.97
C HIS A 329 23.29 1.82 -3.41
N THR A 330 24.43 2.07 -4.08
CA THR A 330 24.46 2.41 -5.51
C THR A 330 23.84 1.30 -6.36
N THR A 331 24.10 0.04 -6.03
CA THR A 331 23.48 -1.11 -6.73
C THR A 331 21.97 -1.16 -6.53
N LEU A 332 21.49 -0.94 -5.31
CA LEU A 332 20.06 -0.85 -4.98
C LEU A 332 19.38 0.28 -5.76
N VAL A 333 19.92 1.49 -5.73
CA VAL A 333 19.37 2.64 -6.48
C VAL A 333 19.39 2.38 -7.99
N GLY A 334 20.46 1.77 -8.51
CA GLY A 334 20.54 1.35 -9.91
C GLY A 334 19.46 0.34 -10.29
N TYR A 335 19.13 -0.60 -9.40
CA TYR A 335 18.03 -1.54 -9.60
C TYR A 335 16.66 -0.84 -9.56
N LEU A 336 16.42 0.05 -8.60
CA LEU A 336 15.17 0.84 -8.49
C LEU A 336 14.93 1.70 -9.75
N GLY A 337 15.98 2.25 -10.35
CA GLY A 337 15.91 2.98 -11.62
C GLY A 337 15.75 2.12 -12.88
N SER A 338 15.72 0.79 -12.77
CA SER A 338 15.79 -0.11 -13.92
C SER A 338 14.43 -0.45 -14.55
N LYS A 339 14.43 -0.79 -15.84
CA LYS A 339 13.25 -1.38 -16.52
C LYS A 339 12.81 -2.71 -15.89
N GLN A 340 13.73 -3.43 -15.24
CA GLN A 340 13.42 -4.69 -14.57
C GLN A 340 12.54 -4.43 -13.36
N TYR A 341 12.87 -3.43 -12.53
CA TYR A 341 12.03 -3.05 -11.40
C TYR A 341 10.62 -2.59 -11.82
N GLU A 342 10.48 -1.83 -12.92
CA GLU A 342 9.15 -1.47 -13.43
C GLU A 342 8.31 -2.71 -13.80
N ARG A 343 8.93 -3.73 -14.40
CA ARG A 343 8.25 -4.99 -14.73
C ARG A 343 7.84 -5.76 -13.47
N ASP A 344 8.75 -5.85 -12.50
CA ASP A 344 8.53 -6.53 -11.22
C ASP A 344 7.41 -5.87 -10.41
N LEU A 345 7.37 -4.54 -10.40
CA LEU A 345 6.29 -3.76 -9.80
C LEU A 345 4.95 -4.00 -10.52
N ARG A 346 4.94 -4.04 -11.86
CA ARG A 346 3.72 -4.33 -12.61
C ARG A 346 3.20 -5.74 -12.29
N VAL A 347 4.07 -6.74 -12.14
CA VAL A 347 3.67 -8.10 -11.74
C VAL A 347 2.95 -8.07 -10.39
N LEU A 348 3.50 -7.36 -9.41
CA LEU A 348 2.89 -7.22 -8.08
C LEU A 348 1.54 -6.49 -8.13
N ALA A 349 1.50 -5.35 -8.83
CA ALA A 349 0.28 -4.56 -8.97
C ALA A 349 -0.83 -5.34 -9.68
N ARG A 350 -0.51 -6.09 -10.74
CA ARG A 350 -1.49 -6.95 -11.42
C ARG A 350 -2.06 -8.02 -10.49
N LEU A 351 -1.22 -8.71 -9.74
CA LEU A 351 -1.66 -9.73 -8.78
C LEU A 351 -2.57 -9.15 -7.69
N ALA A 352 -2.32 -7.90 -7.27
CA ALA A 352 -3.11 -7.23 -6.25
C ALA A 352 -4.42 -6.60 -6.77
N CYS A 353 -4.48 -6.23 -8.05
CA CYS A 353 -5.65 -5.55 -8.65
C CYS A 353 -6.61 -6.48 -9.36
N PHE A 354 -6.15 -7.59 -9.94
CA PHE A 354 -6.99 -8.46 -10.74
C PHE A 354 -7.38 -9.73 -9.99
N ALA A 355 -8.68 -10.02 -10.00
CA ALA A 355 -9.27 -11.16 -9.31
C ALA A 355 -9.22 -12.46 -10.15
N ALA A 356 -8.86 -12.39 -11.44
CA ALA A 356 -8.75 -13.57 -12.28
C ALA A 356 -7.84 -14.64 -11.68
N GLU A 357 -8.27 -15.89 -11.78
CA GLU A 357 -7.59 -17.10 -11.28
C GLU A 357 -7.43 -17.21 -9.74
N TRP A 358 -7.88 -16.22 -8.97
CA TRP A 358 -7.93 -16.37 -7.51
C TRP A 358 -9.09 -17.27 -7.09
N ASP A 359 -8.87 -18.10 -6.07
CA ASP A 359 -9.94 -18.87 -5.44
C ASP A 359 -10.67 -18.01 -4.40
N ASN A 360 -11.83 -17.46 -4.80
CA ASN A 360 -12.67 -16.66 -3.91
C ASN A 360 -13.67 -17.51 -3.08
N ARG A 361 -13.56 -18.86 -3.09
CA ARG A 361 -14.48 -19.72 -2.33
C ARG A 361 -14.23 -19.71 -0.82
N PRO A 362 -12.98 -19.80 -0.32
CA PRO A 362 -12.74 -19.75 1.12
C PRO A 362 -13.04 -18.36 1.66
N ARG A 363 -13.89 -18.26 2.68
CA ARG A 363 -14.12 -17.00 3.41
C ARG A 363 -13.10 -16.82 4.52
N VAL A 364 -12.93 -15.59 4.98
CA VAL A 364 -12.01 -15.28 6.06
C VAL A 364 -12.35 -16.09 7.31
N LYS A 365 -13.61 -16.13 7.74
CA LYS A 365 -14.05 -16.88 8.92
C LYS A 365 -13.77 -18.38 8.85
N ASP A 366 -13.83 -18.95 7.63
CA ASP A 366 -13.67 -20.39 7.42
C ASP A 366 -12.18 -20.81 7.36
N HIS A 367 -11.27 -19.88 7.02
CA HIS A 367 -9.87 -20.19 6.76
C HIS A 367 -8.90 -19.55 7.75
N ALA A 368 -9.06 -18.25 8.04
CA ALA A 368 -8.07 -17.47 8.77
C ALA A 368 -7.85 -17.97 10.20
N GLY A 369 -8.90 -18.45 10.87
CA GLY A 369 -8.80 -19.04 12.21
C GLY A 369 -7.88 -20.26 12.25
N SER A 370 -8.09 -21.22 11.35
CA SER A 370 -7.24 -22.42 11.25
C SER A 370 -5.80 -22.08 10.88
N MET A 371 -5.61 -21.10 10.00
CA MET A 371 -4.30 -20.61 9.57
C MET A 371 -3.53 -19.95 10.72
N LEU A 372 -4.20 -19.12 11.54
CA LEU A 372 -3.61 -18.52 12.73
C LEU A 372 -3.19 -19.58 13.74
N TYR A 373 -4.07 -20.52 14.04
CA TYR A 373 -3.78 -21.59 15.01
C TYR A 373 -2.63 -22.47 14.52
N ALA A 374 -2.58 -22.85 13.25
CA ALA A 374 -1.49 -23.63 12.68
C ALA A 374 -0.12 -22.91 12.82
N HIS A 375 -0.09 -21.58 12.69
CA HIS A 375 1.12 -20.81 12.93
C HIS A 375 1.50 -20.72 14.40
N TYR A 376 0.53 -20.63 15.30
CA TYR A 376 0.76 -20.68 16.73
C TYR A 376 1.27 -22.06 17.18
N GLU A 377 0.62 -23.14 16.73
CA GLU A 377 1.04 -24.52 16.95
C GLU A 377 2.48 -24.75 16.45
N ALA A 378 2.79 -24.30 15.23
CA ALA A 378 4.14 -24.41 14.69
C ALA A 378 5.19 -23.68 15.54
N LEU A 379 4.85 -22.55 16.15
CA LEU A 379 5.72 -21.85 17.09
C LEU A 379 5.88 -22.63 18.39
N CYS A 380 4.78 -23.12 18.97
CA CYS A 380 4.79 -23.93 20.19
C CYS A 380 5.49 -25.28 20.02
N SER A 381 5.56 -25.84 18.82
CA SER A 381 6.21 -27.14 18.56
C SER A 381 7.72 -27.19 18.88
N TYR A 382 8.35 -26.03 19.05
CA TYR A 382 9.75 -25.91 19.48
C TYR A 382 9.92 -26.05 20.99
N ASP A 383 8.86 -25.84 21.77
CA ASP A 383 8.85 -26.09 23.20
C ASP A 383 8.60 -27.59 23.45
N ARG A 384 9.64 -28.28 23.90
CA ARG A 384 9.61 -29.72 24.21
C ARG A 384 9.86 -29.95 25.71
N ASN A 385 9.06 -29.27 26.54
CA ASN A 385 9.25 -29.13 27.99
C ASN A 385 10.42 -28.19 28.33
N GLY A 386 10.55 -27.12 27.54
CA GLY A 386 11.65 -26.17 27.62
C GLY A 386 11.98 -25.60 26.24
N LEU A 387 12.54 -24.39 26.25
CA LEU A 387 13.08 -23.76 25.06
C LEU A 387 14.27 -24.55 24.50
N PRO A 388 14.47 -24.56 23.17
CA PRO A 388 15.65 -25.19 22.58
C PRO A 388 16.96 -24.61 23.11
N GLU A 389 17.96 -25.47 23.32
CA GLU A 389 19.29 -25.05 23.74
C GLU A 389 20.22 -24.68 22.57
N ASP A 390 19.93 -25.18 21.37
CA ASP A 390 20.74 -24.94 20.19
C ASP A 390 20.26 -23.72 19.38
N ASP A 391 21.22 -22.95 18.88
CA ASP A 391 20.97 -21.72 18.13
C ASP A 391 20.19 -21.97 16.83
N ALA A 392 20.34 -23.14 16.19
CA ALA A 392 19.65 -23.45 14.94
C ALA A 392 18.13 -23.60 15.16
N SER A 393 17.73 -24.30 16.22
CA SER A 393 16.33 -24.42 16.65
C SER A 393 15.76 -23.09 17.11
N LEU A 394 16.50 -22.29 17.89
CA LEU A 394 16.08 -20.94 18.30
C LEU A 394 15.88 -20.02 17.09
N HIS A 395 16.75 -20.09 16.08
CA HIS A 395 16.58 -19.36 14.83
C HIS A 395 15.33 -19.81 14.06
N ALA A 396 15.09 -21.11 13.98
CA ALA A 396 13.89 -21.66 13.33
C ALA A 396 12.60 -21.26 14.07
N MET A 397 12.63 -21.27 15.40
CA MET A 397 11.56 -20.78 16.26
C MET A 397 11.27 -19.30 16.04
N ARG A 398 12.30 -18.46 15.91
CA ARG A 398 12.13 -17.04 15.52
C ARG A 398 11.43 -16.87 14.18
N ILE A 399 11.77 -17.69 13.20
CA ILE A 399 11.10 -17.68 11.89
C ILE A 399 9.61 -18.07 12.06
N ALA A 400 9.30 -19.07 12.88
CA ALA A 400 7.92 -19.45 13.19
C ALA A 400 7.15 -18.30 13.85
N GLY A 401 7.75 -17.63 14.84
CA GLY A 401 7.17 -16.44 15.47
C GLY A 401 6.86 -15.34 14.46
N LYS A 402 7.79 -15.03 13.56
CA LYS A 402 7.55 -14.04 12.49
C LYS A 402 6.37 -14.41 11.61
N ARG A 403 6.20 -15.69 11.29
CA ARG A 403 5.06 -16.17 10.48
C ARG A 403 3.74 -15.95 11.22
N LEU A 404 3.66 -16.29 12.50
CA LEU A 404 2.49 -15.97 13.34
C LEU A 404 2.21 -14.47 13.35
N ARG A 405 3.25 -13.65 13.51
CA ARG A 405 3.11 -12.19 13.50
C ARG A 405 2.51 -11.67 12.19
N TYR A 406 2.98 -12.18 11.04
CA TYR A 406 2.44 -11.78 9.74
C TYR A 406 1.02 -12.30 9.50
N ALA A 407 0.68 -13.46 10.04
CA ALA A 407 -0.68 -13.99 10.00
C ALA A 407 -1.65 -13.11 10.81
N LEU A 408 -1.23 -12.65 11.99
CA LEU A 408 -1.97 -11.69 12.81
C LEU A 408 -2.09 -10.33 12.10
N GLU A 409 -1.00 -9.81 11.53
CA GLU A 409 -1.01 -8.56 10.74
C GLU A 409 -1.95 -8.64 9.51
N LEU A 410 -2.20 -9.83 8.94
CA LEU A 410 -3.09 -10.00 7.78
C LEU A 410 -4.57 -9.73 8.14
N VAL A 411 -4.98 -10.09 9.34
CA VAL A 411 -6.36 -9.95 9.84
C VAL A 411 -6.56 -8.72 10.72
N SER A 412 -5.59 -7.80 10.74
CA SER A 412 -5.55 -6.67 11.69
C SER A 412 -6.82 -5.83 11.70
N ASP A 413 -7.40 -5.59 10.53
CA ASP A 413 -8.57 -4.73 10.39
C ASP A 413 -9.84 -5.36 10.94
N ILE A 414 -9.89 -6.69 11.06
CA ILE A 414 -11.01 -7.44 11.64
C ILE A 414 -10.85 -7.50 13.16
N VAL A 415 -9.64 -7.75 13.63
CA VAL A 415 -9.33 -7.93 15.05
C VAL A 415 -9.38 -6.61 15.82
N GLY A 416 -8.97 -5.52 15.19
CA GLY A 416 -8.95 -4.20 15.81
C GLY A 416 -7.95 -4.11 16.96
N GLU A 417 -8.34 -3.44 18.05
CA GLU A 417 -7.44 -3.06 19.14
C GLU A 417 -6.82 -4.24 19.90
N ARG A 418 -7.54 -5.37 20.01
CA ARG A 418 -7.06 -6.61 20.67
C ARG A 418 -5.86 -7.25 19.99
N LEU A 419 -5.51 -6.80 18.79
CA LEU A 419 -4.35 -7.28 18.05
C LEU A 419 -3.05 -6.97 18.80
N SER A 420 -2.97 -5.83 19.50
CA SER A 420 -1.77 -5.43 20.25
C SER A 420 -1.45 -6.42 21.38
N ASP A 421 -2.47 -6.98 22.03
CA ASP A 421 -2.32 -7.97 23.10
C ASP A 421 -1.64 -9.26 22.61
N LEU A 422 -1.82 -9.61 21.33
CA LEU A 422 -1.14 -10.76 20.71
C LEU A 422 0.20 -10.39 20.08
N LEU A 423 0.33 -9.18 19.53
CA LEU A 423 1.54 -8.75 18.83
C LEU A 423 2.65 -8.37 19.80
N ASN A 424 2.37 -7.67 20.90
CA ASN A 424 3.41 -7.14 21.79
C ASN A 424 4.26 -8.25 22.43
N PRO A 425 3.69 -9.30 23.07
CA PRO A 425 4.50 -10.39 23.60
C PRO A 425 5.30 -11.12 22.53
N LEU A 426 4.76 -11.19 21.31
CA LEU A 426 5.39 -11.84 20.17
C LEU A 426 6.56 -11.02 19.60
N ILE A 427 6.47 -9.69 19.66
CA ILE A 427 7.54 -8.75 19.31
C ILE A 427 8.65 -8.86 20.35
N ASP A 428 8.33 -8.77 21.64
CA ASP A 428 9.30 -8.88 22.74
C ASP A 428 10.15 -10.16 22.62
N PHE A 429 9.49 -11.32 22.44
CA PHE A 429 10.17 -12.59 22.25
C PHE A 429 11.05 -12.63 20.98
N GLN A 430 10.59 -12.02 19.89
CA GLN A 430 11.35 -11.98 18.63
C GLN A 430 12.56 -11.05 18.68
N ASP A 431 12.51 -9.99 19.50
CA ASP A 431 13.60 -9.04 19.64
C ASP A 431 14.79 -9.68 20.38
N HIS A 432 14.54 -10.49 21.41
CA HIS A 432 15.57 -11.29 22.09
C HIS A 432 16.23 -12.28 21.13
N LEU A 433 15.44 -13.07 20.39
CA LEU A 433 15.95 -13.98 19.35
C LEU A 433 16.58 -13.24 18.15
N GLY A 434 16.32 -11.94 18.02
CA GLY A 434 16.89 -11.07 17.00
C GLY A 434 18.41 -11.00 17.09
N ALA A 435 18.94 -10.90 18.30
CA ALA A 435 20.36 -10.79 18.57
C ALA A 435 21.18 -11.93 17.95
N LEU A 436 20.70 -13.17 18.04
CA LEU A 436 21.35 -14.34 17.44
C LEU A 436 21.54 -14.21 15.92
N ASN A 437 20.48 -13.77 15.22
CA ASN A 437 20.55 -13.53 13.78
C ASN A 437 21.54 -12.40 13.46
N ASP A 438 21.55 -11.35 14.27
CA ASP A 438 22.38 -10.18 14.03
C ASP A 438 23.86 -10.49 14.27
N ILE A 439 24.18 -11.34 15.25
CA ILE A 439 25.53 -11.92 15.44
C ILE A 439 25.96 -12.72 14.22
N SER A 440 25.09 -13.62 13.74
CA SER A 440 25.40 -14.44 12.55
C SER A 440 25.65 -13.59 11.31
N VAL A 441 24.88 -12.53 11.10
CA VAL A 441 25.06 -11.58 9.99
C VAL A 441 26.36 -10.79 10.17
N ALA A 442 26.62 -10.27 11.37
CA ALA A 442 27.84 -9.53 11.68
C ALA A 442 29.10 -10.37 11.45
N ARG A 443 29.12 -11.64 11.91
CA ARG A 443 30.23 -12.58 11.63
C ARG A 443 30.47 -12.74 10.14
N GLY A 444 29.41 -12.91 9.35
CA GLY A 444 29.51 -13.03 7.89
C GLY A 444 30.08 -11.79 7.21
N LEU A 445 29.67 -10.59 7.65
CA LEU A 445 30.16 -9.32 7.12
C LEU A 445 31.59 -8.98 7.58
N LEU A 446 32.01 -9.42 8.77
CA LEU A 446 33.32 -9.14 9.33
C LEU A 446 34.40 -10.15 8.93
N ALA A 447 34.03 -11.36 8.49
CA ALA A 447 34.98 -12.39 8.08
C ALA A 447 36.03 -11.92 7.03
N PRO A 448 35.68 -11.10 6.01
CA PRO A 448 36.67 -10.54 5.07
C PRO A 448 37.56 -9.45 5.67
N HIS A 449 37.36 -9.05 6.92
CA HIS A 449 38.02 -7.91 7.56
C HIS A 449 38.77 -8.29 8.83
N THR A 450 38.74 -9.56 9.23
CA THR A 450 39.40 -10.03 10.44
C THR A 450 40.90 -9.71 10.44
N GLU A 451 41.59 -9.81 9.31
CA GLU A 451 43.03 -9.47 9.21
C GLU A 451 43.33 -7.97 9.40
N ARG A 452 42.35 -7.08 9.17
CA ARG A 452 42.54 -5.63 9.26
C ARG A 452 42.58 -5.13 10.70
N ALA A 453 41.82 -5.78 11.58
CA ALA A 453 41.77 -5.45 13.00
C ALA A 453 41.38 -6.71 13.81
N PRO A 454 42.26 -7.71 13.91
CA PRO A 454 41.91 -9.02 14.46
C PRO A 454 41.43 -8.95 15.91
N GLU A 455 42.14 -8.18 16.74
CA GLU A 455 41.79 -8.00 18.15
C GLU A 455 40.47 -7.24 18.32
N ALA A 456 40.25 -6.17 17.55
CA ALA A 456 39.05 -5.35 17.65
C ALA A 456 37.80 -6.09 17.13
N VAL A 457 37.92 -6.85 16.04
CA VAL A 457 36.84 -7.69 15.51
C VAL A 457 36.50 -8.81 16.49
N ALA A 458 37.50 -9.47 17.09
CA ALA A 458 37.29 -10.49 18.11
C ALA A 458 36.59 -9.90 19.35
N ALA A 459 37.04 -8.73 19.83
CA ALA A 459 36.41 -8.04 20.96
C ALA A 459 34.95 -7.65 20.68
N TYR A 460 34.66 -7.17 19.46
CA TYR A 460 33.30 -6.86 19.02
C TYR A 460 32.39 -8.10 19.04
N LEU A 461 32.84 -9.20 18.45
CA LEU A 461 32.06 -10.45 18.43
C LEU A 461 31.85 -11.02 19.84
N ALA A 462 32.88 -10.98 20.69
CA ALA A 462 32.78 -11.40 22.09
C ALA A 462 31.76 -10.55 22.88
N ALA A 463 31.75 -9.22 22.67
CA ALA A 463 30.78 -8.34 23.29
C ALA A 463 29.34 -8.66 22.85
N ARG A 464 29.13 -9.00 21.57
CA ARG A 464 27.81 -9.42 21.08
C ARG A 464 27.40 -10.79 21.63
N GLU A 465 28.32 -11.73 21.72
CA GLU A 465 28.07 -13.05 22.32
C GLU A 465 27.69 -12.92 23.80
N ALA A 466 28.33 -12.03 24.55
CA ALA A 466 27.98 -11.74 25.93
C ALA A 466 26.56 -11.15 26.05
N GLU A 467 26.19 -10.22 25.17
CA GLU A 467 24.83 -9.66 25.14
C GLU A 467 23.78 -10.73 24.82
N TRP A 468 24.05 -11.61 23.86
CA TRP A 468 23.19 -12.77 23.58
C TRP A 468 23.07 -13.69 24.80
N ALA A 469 24.16 -13.94 25.53
CA ALA A 469 24.11 -14.73 26.75
C ALA A 469 23.15 -14.11 27.78
N THR A 470 23.16 -12.78 27.95
CA THR A 470 22.19 -12.08 28.79
C THR A 470 20.77 -12.25 28.29
N LEU A 471 20.48 -11.90 27.03
CA LEU A 471 19.13 -12.01 26.44
C LEU A 471 18.58 -13.44 26.49
N ARG A 472 19.46 -14.44 26.37
CA ARG A 472 19.10 -15.85 26.47
C ARG A 472 18.60 -16.24 27.88
N THR A 473 19.07 -15.56 28.94
CA THR A 473 18.57 -15.78 30.30
C THR A 473 17.18 -15.21 30.53
N GLU A 474 16.81 -14.15 29.81
CA GLU A 474 15.49 -13.49 29.85
C GLU A 474 14.46 -14.17 28.91
N LEU A 475 14.95 -15.00 27.98
CA LEU A 475 14.13 -15.66 26.96
C LEU A 475 13.00 -16.57 27.54
N PRO A 476 13.22 -17.35 28.62
CA PRO A 476 12.15 -18.13 29.24
C PRO A 476 10.96 -17.28 29.72
N GLU A 477 11.21 -16.13 30.36
CA GLU A 477 10.15 -15.22 30.83
C GLU A 477 9.34 -14.65 29.65
N CYS A 478 10.01 -14.28 28.57
CA CYS A 478 9.34 -13.85 27.34
C CYS A 478 8.49 -14.99 26.72
N TRP A 479 8.98 -16.23 26.77
CA TRP A 479 8.27 -17.39 26.26
C TRP A 479 7.05 -17.76 27.11
N GLU A 480 7.14 -17.69 28.44
CA GLU A 480 6.02 -17.97 29.35
C GLU A 480 4.81 -17.09 29.04
N ARG A 481 5.02 -15.82 28.68
CA ARG A 481 3.95 -14.91 28.23
C ARG A 481 3.24 -15.38 26.96
N LEU A 482 3.97 -16.00 26.01
CA LEU A 482 3.43 -16.52 24.74
C LEU A 482 2.83 -17.92 24.85
N ALA A 483 3.42 -18.77 25.69
CA ALA A 483 2.97 -20.13 25.93
C ALA A 483 1.83 -20.20 26.97
N GLY A 484 1.63 -19.11 27.72
CA GLY A 484 0.65 -19.00 28.80
C GLY A 484 -0.82 -19.11 28.37
N LEU A 485 -1.66 -19.40 29.37
CA LEU A 485 -3.10 -19.59 29.17
C LEU A 485 -3.79 -18.32 28.63
N ASP A 486 -3.37 -17.14 29.06
CA ASP A 486 -3.98 -15.88 28.65
C ASP A 486 -3.74 -15.60 27.17
N TYR A 487 -2.51 -15.79 26.67
CA TYR A 487 -2.22 -15.66 25.24
C TYR A 487 -3.06 -16.60 24.40
N ARG A 488 -3.18 -17.87 24.82
CA ARG A 488 -4.01 -18.87 24.14
C ARG A 488 -5.48 -18.49 24.13
N ARG A 489 -6.01 -18.01 25.26
CA ARG A 489 -7.41 -17.56 25.36
C ARG A 489 -7.67 -16.37 24.46
N THR A 490 -6.79 -15.37 24.46
CA THR A 490 -6.91 -14.20 23.59
C THR A 490 -6.84 -14.60 22.12
N LEU A 491 -5.92 -15.49 21.74
CA LEU A 491 -5.83 -16.01 20.37
C LEU A 491 -7.11 -16.74 19.95
N LEU A 492 -7.64 -17.62 20.81
CA LEU A 492 -8.87 -18.36 20.51
C LEU A 492 -10.11 -17.46 20.47
N ALA A 493 -10.17 -16.41 21.31
CA ALA A 493 -11.22 -15.41 21.24
C ALA A 493 -11.18 -14.68 19.89
N ILE A 494 -9.98 -14.23 19.47
CA ILE A 494 -9.79 -13.61 18.16
C ILE A 494 -10.20 -14.55 17.02
N ILE A 495 -9.82 -15.82 17.09
CA ILE A 495 -10.24 -16.83 16.11
C ILE A 495 -11.77 -16.97 16.08
N GLY A 496 -12.44 -16.88 17.23
CA GLY A 496 -13.90 -16.95 17.33
C GLY A 496 -14.63 -15.72 16.77
N ASP A 497 -13.96 -14.57 16.69
CA ASP A 497 -14.52 -13.32 16.15
C ASP A 497 -14.27 -13.13 14.64
N LEU A 498 -13.43 -13.97 14.03
CA LEU A 498 -13.25 -14.03 12.57
C LEU A 498 -14.48 -14.64 11.91
#